data_AF-A0A7S1WS89-F1
#
_entry.id   AF-A0A7S1WS89-F1
#
_cell.length_a   1.000
_cell.length_b   1.000
_cell.length_c   1.000
_cell.angle_alpha   90.00
_cell.angle_beta   90.00
_cell.angle_gamma   90.00
#
_symmetry.space_group_name_H-M   'P 1'
#
loop_
_entity.id
_entity.type
_entity.pdbx_description
1 polymer ?
#
loop_
_entity_poly.entity_id
_entity_poly.type
_entity_poly.pdbx_seq_one_letter_code
_entity_poly.pdbx_strand_id
1 'polypeptide(L)'
;RLSSFGIKGAWPRIGPRRSKAESAVQVRRCPSWNDVVQGIHAHARGFEAPFSVGLYLLEPAHGDGNAVARSYVYVACTHAFSDGYTCFPLINDLAELYEAEL
;
A
#
# COMPACT_ATOMS: atom_id res chain seq x y z
N ARG A 1 17.16 -7.81 -13.57
CA ARG A 1 17.58 -6.39 -13.65
C ARG A 1 17.06 -5.84 -14.97
N LEU A 2 15.98 -5.05 -14.94
CA LEU A 2 15.45 -4.37 -16.14
C LEU A 2 15.81 -2.89 -16.00
N SER A 3 16.72 -2.43 -16.84
CA SER A 3 17.10 -1.04 -16.97
C SER A 3 15.97 -0.30 -17.68
N SER A 4 15.27 0.61 -17.00
CA SER A 4 14.32 1.51 -17.66
C SER A 4 15.08 2.69 -18.28
N PHE A 5 15.04 2.81 -19.60
CA PHE A 5 15.42 4.04 -20.29
C PHE A 5 14.17 4.91 -20.48
N GLY A 6 14.19 6.13 -19.95
CA GLY A 6 13.14 7.12 -20.14
C GLY A 6 13.52 8.11 -21.24
N ILE A 7 12.77 8.16 -22.33
CA ILE A 7 12.84 9.23 -23.33
C ILE A 7 11.94 10.36 -22.84
N LYS A 8 12.46 11.58 -22.76
CA LYS A 8 11.72 12.78 -22.32
C LYS A 8 10.45 12.95 -23.18
N GLY A 9 9.28 12.74 -22.58
CA GLY A 9 7.97 12.83 -23.24
C GLY A 9 7.26 11.49 -23.50
N ALA A 10 7.88 10.35 -23.20
CA ALA A 10 7.20 9.06 -23.28
C ALA A 10 6.60 8.68 -21.91
N TRP A 11 5.28 8.59 -21.82
CA TRP A 11 4.61 7.91 -20.70
C TRP A 11 5.16 6.47 -20.59
N PRO A 12 5.40 5.95 -19.38
CA PRO A 12 5.83 4.57 -19.21
C PRO A 12 4.83 3.64 -19.88
N ARG A 13 5.23 2.97 -20.97
CA ARG A 13 4.41 1.92 -21.60
C ARG A 13 4.49 0.61 -20.81
N ILE A 14 4.38 0.71 -19.49
CA ILE A 14 4.19 -0.44 -18.61
C ILE A 14 2.69 -0.73 -18.68
N GLY A 15 2.27 -1.43 -19.73
CA GLY A 15 0.94 -2.03 -19.75
C GLY A 15 0.83 -2.99 -18.57
N PRO A 16 -0.38 -3.16 -17.97
CA PRO A 16 -0.56 -4.10 -16.88
C PRO A 16 -0.11 -5.48 -17.38
N ARG A 17 1.04 -5.95 -16.90
CA ARG A 17 1.23 -7.40 -16.82
C ARG A 17 0.04 -7.88 -16.03
N ARG A 18 -0.65 -8.92 -16.48
CA ARG A 18 -1.66 -9.63 -15.68
C ARG A 18 -0.95 -10.27 -14.46
N SER A 19 -0.35 -9.49 -13.58
CA SER A 19 -0.22 -9.89 -12.19
C SER A 19 -1.64 -9.87 -11.66
N LYS A 20 -2.06 -10.99 -11.07
CA LYS A 20 -3.35 -11.07 -10.38
C LYS A 20 -3.43 -9.87 -9.44
N ALA A 21 -4.52 -9.10 -9.48
CA ALA A 21 -4.72 -7.98 -8.56
C ALA A 21 -4.49 -8.38 -7.08
N GLU A 22 -4.69 -9.67 -6.78
CA GLU A 22 -4.35 -10.34 -5.53
C GLU A 22 -2.88 -10.18 -5.07
N SER A 23 -1.91 -9.93 -5.96
CA SER A 23 -0.51 -9.73 -5.57
C SER A 23 -0.18 -8.29 -5.18
N ALA A 24 -1.02 -7.32 -5.59
CA ALA A 24 -0.78 -5.91 -5.33
C ALA A 24 -1.22 -5.51 -3.92
N VAL A 25 -2.21 -6.20 -3.35
CA VAL A 25 -2.76 -5.94 -2.02
C VAL A 25 -2.34 -7.04 -1.05
N GLN A 26 -1.70 -6.67 0.06
CA GLN A 26 -1.36 -7.60 1.14
C GLN A 26 -2.05 -7.19 2.43
N VAL A 27 -2.70 -8.13 3.11
CA VAL A 27 -3.35 -7.90 4.41
C VAL A 27 -2.62 -8.70 5.48
N ARG A 28 -2.27 -8.05 6.59
CA ARG A 28 -1.56 -8.69 7.71
C ARG A 28 -2.17 -8.26 9.04
N ARG A 29 -2.39 -9.23 9.93
CA ARG A 29 -2.69 -8.95 11.34
C ARG A 29 -1.38 -8.86 12.12
N CYS A 30 -1.27 -7.84 12.96
CA CYS A 30 -0.06 -7.47 13.64
C CYS A 30 -0.34 -7.44 15.15
N PRO A 31 0.27 -8.33 15.95
CA PRO A 31 0.10 -8.32 17.41
C PRO A 31 0.70 -7.07 18.07
N SER A 32 1.70 -6.45 17.45
CA SER A 32 2.36 -5.26 17.97
C SER A 32 2.64 -4.21 16.88
N TRP A 33 2.90 -2.97 17.30
CA TRP A 33 3.35 -1.91 16.40
C TRP A 33 4.67 -2.26 15.70
N ASN A 34 5.57 -2.97 16.39
CA ASN A 34 6.81 -3.41 15.78
C ASN A 34 6.55 -4.35 14.58
N ASP A 35 5.53 -5.21 14.67
CA ASP A 35 5.16 -6.09 13.55
C ASP A 35 4.60 -5.31 12.35
N VAL A 36 3.89 -4.20 12.61
CA VAL A 36 3.45 -3.27 11.55
C VAL A 36 4.67 -2.69 10.83
N VAL A 37 5.62 -2.14 11.59
CA VAL A 37 6.85 -1.53 11.05
C VAL A 37 7.67 -2.55 10.26
N GLN A 38 7.91 -3.74 10.81
CA GLN A 38 8.63 -4.81 10.10
C GLN A 38 7.88 -5.27 8.85
N GLY A 39 6.55 -5.34 8.93
CA GLY A 39 5.67 -5.66 7.82
C GLY A 39 5.80 -4.66 6.68
N ILE A 40 5.79 -3.35 6.98
CA ILE A 40 5.97 -2.26 6.02
C ILE A 40 7.35 -2.35 5.36
N HIS A 41 8.41 -2.54 6.14
CA HIS A 41 9.76 -2.66 5.58
C HIS A 41 9.92 -3.89 4.67
N ALA A 42 9.35 -5.04 5.06
CA ALA A 42 9.35 -6.23 4.22
C ALA A 42 8.59 -5.99 2.91
N HIS A 43 7.43 -5.33 2.98
CA HIS A 43 6.61 -4.97 1.83
C HIS A 43 7.35 -4.02 0.88
N ALA A 44 7.98 -2.97 1.41
CA ALA A 44 8.77 -2.03 0.62
C ALA A 44 9.94 -2.71 -0.11
N ARG A 45 10.60 -3.70 0.51
CA ARG A 45 11.67 -4.48 -0.13
C ARG A 45 11.15 -5.39 -1.26
N GLY A 46 9.93 -5.88 -1.14
CA GLY A 46 9.26 -6.73 -2.13
C GLY A 46 8.45 -5.97 -3.17
N PHE A 47 8.57 -4.64 -3.22
CA PHE A 47 7.76 -3.80 -4.10
C PHE A 47 8.00 -4.14 -5.57
N GLU A 48 6.90 -4.43 -6.27
CA GLU A 48 6.87 -4.53 -7.72
C GLU A 48 6.04 -3.37 -8.29
N ALA A 49 6.61 -2.67 -9.28
CA ALA A 49 5.95 -1.58 -9.98
C ALA A 49 4.67 -2.07 -10.71
N PRO A 50 3.66 -1.21 -10.90
CA PRO A 50 3.70 0.24 -10.65
C PRO A 50 3.20 0.67 -9.26
N PHE A 51 2.41 -0.15 -8.58
CA PHE A 51 1.86 0.16 -7.25
C PHE A 51 1.73 -1.11 -6.39
N SER A 52 1.70 -0.92 -5.07
CA SER A 52 1.36 -1.97 -4.10
C SER A 52 0.77 -1.37 -2.83
N VAL A 53 -0.14 -2.09 -2.19
CA VAL A 53 -0.88 -1.66 -1.00
C VAL A 53 -0.72 -2.71 0.09
N GLY A 54 -0.30 -2.30 1.28
CA GLY A 54 -0.26 -3.11 2.48
C GLY A 54 -1.29 -2.62 3.51
N LEU A 55 -2.18 -3.50 3.95
CA LEU A 55 -3.13 -3.27 5.04
C LEU A 55 -2.65 -4.02 6.28
N TYR A 56 -2.37 -3.29 7.35
CA TYR A 56 -1.90 -3.82 8.62
C TYR A 56 -2.93 -3.57 9.71
N LEU A 57 -3.45 -4.66 10.29
CA LEU A 57 -4.46 -4.63 11.34
C LEU A 57 -3.76 -4.88 12.67
N LEU A 58 -3.54 -3.83 13.44
CA LEU A 58 -2.97 -3.92 14.78
C LEU A 58 -4.02 -4.51 15.71
N GLU A 59 -3.72 -5.70 16.23
CA GLU A 59 -4.61 -6.40 17.14
C GLU A 59 -4.68 -5.68 18.48
N PRO A 60 -5.87 -5.64 19.08
CA PRO A 60 -6.02 -5.13 20.43
C PRO A 60 -5.19 -5.93 21.43
N ALA A 61 -4.49 -5.24 22.33
CA ALA A 61 -3.82 -5.90 23.45
C ALA A 61 -4.87 -6.65 24.29
N HIS A 62 -4.65 -7.94 24.54
CA HIS A 62 -5.55 -8.74 25.35
C HIS A 62 -5.71 -8.09 26.74
N GLY A 63 -6.92 -7.62 27.06
CA GLY A 63 -7.26 -7.07 28.38
C GLY A 63 -7.82 -5.65 28.38
N ASP A 64 -7.69 -4.88 27.29
CA ASP A 64 -8.39 -3.59 27.20
C ASP A 64 -9.83 -3.84 26.75
N GLY A 65 -10.79 -3.68 27.67
CA GLY A 65 -12.23 -3.76 27.41
C GLY A 65 -12.77 -2.67 26.46
N ASN A 66 -11.88 -1.90 25.83
CA ASN A 66 -12.18 -0.83 24.89
C ASN A 66 -11.26 -0.86 23.64
N ALA A 67 -10.65 -2.01 23.35
CA ALA A 67 -9.58 -2.09 22.40
C ALA A 67 -10.10 -2.10 20.94
N VAL A 68 -10.26 -0.89 20.38
CA VAL A 68 -10.52 -0.69 18.96
C VAL A 68 -9.31 -1.16 18.16
N ALA A 69 -9.51 -2.14 17.28
CA ALA A 69 -8.47 -2.56 16.34
C ALA A 69 -8.05 -1.37 15.47
N ARG A 70 -6.75 -1.12 15.34
CA ARG A 70 -6.23 0.00 14.53
C ARG A 70 -5.77 -0.52 13.18
N SER A 71 -6.23 0.13 12.13
CA SER A 71 -5.88 -0.22 10.75
C SER A 71 -4.88 0.79 10.20
N TYR A 72 -3.83 0.30 9.54
CA TYR A 72 -2.80 1.13 8.90
C TYR A 72 -2.66 0.72 7.43
N VAL A 73 -2.66 1.71 6.54
CA VAL A 73 -2.49 1.50 5.10
C VAL A 73 -1.12 2.03 4.69
N TYR A 74 -0.35 1.19 4.00
CA TYR A 74 0.89 1.56 3.33
C TYR A 74 0.67 1.50 1.82
N VAL A 75 0.89 2.63 1.13
CA VAL A 75 0.81 2.70 -0.32
C VAL A 75 2.20 2.98 -0.88
N ALA A 76 2.69 2.08 -1.72
CA ALA A 76 3.90 2.28 -2.52
C ALA A 76 3.49 2.48 -3.98
N CYS A 77 3.95 3.58 -4.58
CA CYS A 77 3.71 3.89 -5.98
C CYS A 77 5.02 4.35 -6.63
N THR A 78 5.24 3.94 -7.87
CA THR A 78 6.39 4.39 -8.66
C THR A 78 6.21 5.86 -9.03
N HIS A 79 7.24 6.68 -8.84
CA HIS A 79 7.17 8.14 -9.06
C HIS A 79 6.76 8.55 -10.49
N ALA A 80 6.88 7.64 -11.46
CA ALA A 80 6.43 7.87 -12.83
C ALA A 80 4.88 7.89 -12.98
N PHE A 81 4.15 7.41 -11.98
CA PHE A 81 2.68 7.30 -11.97
C PHE A 81 2.00 8.21 -10.94
N SER A 82 2.75 8.66 -9.92
CA SER A 82 2.27 9.61 -8.91
C SER A 82 3.48 10.29 -8.27
N ASP A 83 3.36 11.56 -7.92
CA ASP A 83 4.31 12.23 -7.03
C ASP A 83 3.78 12.24 -5.58
N GLY A 84 4.59 12.75 -4.65
CA GLY A 84 4.23 12.81 -3.23
C GLY A 84 3.03 13.71 -2.92
N TYR A 85 2.65 14.60 -3.84
CA TYR A 85 1.49 15.49 -3.70
C TYR A 85 0.22 14.80 -4.24
N THR A 86 0.31 14.11 -5.39
CA THR A 86 -0.82 13.40 -6.01
C THR A 86 -1.19 12.10 -5.31
N CYS A 87 -0.33 11.57 -4.41
CA CYS A 87 -0.69 10.44 -3.55
C CYS A 87 -1.73 10.79 -2.47
N PHE A 88 -1.85 12.06 -2.05
CA PHE A 88 -2.80 12.45 -0.99
C PHE A 88 -4.26 12.31 -1.41
N PRO A 89 -4.70 12.78 -2.60
CA PRO A 89 -6.05 12.52 -3.10
C PRO A 89 -6.41 11.03 -3.12
N LEU A 90 -5.48 10.16 -3.51
CA LEU A 90 -5.70 8.71 -3.53
C LEU A 90 -6.00 8.14 -2.13
N ILE A 91 -5.41 8.70 -1.07
CA ILE A 91 -5.71 8.29 0.30
C ILE A 91 -7.12 8.75 0.70
N ASN A 92 -7.53 9.96 0.30
CA ASN A 92 -8.88 10.46 0.57
C ASN A 92 -9.93 9.65 -0.19
N ASP A 93 -9.71 9.35 -1.46
CA ASP A 93 -10.62 8.52 -2.26
C ASP A 93 -10.80 7.13 -1.62
N LEU A 94 -9.72 6.54 -1.08
CA LEU A 94 -9.79 5.28 -0.36
C LEU A 94 -10.59 5.38 0.96
N ALA A 95 -10.47 6.51 1.66
CA ALA A 95 -11.24 6.76 2.88
C ALA A 95 -12.73 6.94 2.58
N GLU A 96 -13.07 7.73 1.56
CA GLU A 96 -14.45 7.93 1.10
C GLU A 96 -15.09 6.62 0.64
N LEU A 97 -14.35 5.79 -0.12
CA LEU A 97 -14.82 4.46 -0.53
C LEU A 97 -15.07 3.54 0.68
N TYR A 98 -14.22 3.61 1.71
CA TYR A 98 -14.42 2.83 2.93
C TYR A 98 -15.66 3.30 3.71
N GLU A 99 -15.86 4.61 3.83
CA GLU A 99 -17.04 5.18 4.49
C GLU A 99 -18.34 4.85 3.76
N ALA A 100 -18.33 4.79 2.42
CA ALA A 100 -19.50 4.44 1.62
C ALA A 100 -19.93 2.96 1.76
N GLU A 101 -19.04 2.08 2.20
CA GLU A 101 -19.28 0.64 2.41
C GLU A 101 -19.66 0.29 3.87
N LEU A 102 -19.71 1.29 4.77
CA LEU A 102 -20.15 1.16 6.17
C LEU A 102 -21.64 1.48 6.33
#